data_AF-A0A5J5BEH8-F1
#
_entry.id   AF-A0A5J5BEH8-F1
#
_cell.length_a   1.000
_cell.length_b   1.000
_cell.length_c   1.000
_cell.angle_alpha   90.00
_cell.angle_beta   90.00
_cell.angle_gamma   90.00
#
_symmetry.space_group_name_H-M   'P 1'
#
loop_
_entity.id
_entity.type
_entity.pdbx_description
1 polymer ?
#
loop_
_entity_poly.entity_id
_entity_poly.type
_entity_poly.pdbx_seq_one_letter_code
_entity_poly.pdbx_strand_id
1 'polypeptide(L)'
;MTHHIYNLGAGVDPNLMSRILDPHYLSKVSATFNNLTETIQKHGPWASAWVGESGGAYNSGGRHVSDTFVNSFWYLDQLGMAASYSTKVYCRQTLIGGNYGLLDSTTFIPNPDYYSALLWHQLMGKGVLAVSSDASPYLRSYAHCSKGRAGVTILLINLSNQTDFQINVQNSMNIYLHVKEETKSRKRLLMHSLKKTFSWVGSKASDGTLFREEYHLTPKDGDLRAQIMLLNGTPLQLTDDGDIPSLNPVFVDVNSPISIAPLSLKFVALPNFEAPACV
;
A
#
# COMPACT_ATOMS: atom_id res chain seq x y z
N MET A 1 -15.69 3.29 18.42
CA MET A 1 -16.20 4.56 17.86
C MET A 1 -16.14 4.46 16.36
N THR A 2 -17.26 4.73 15.68
CA THR A 2 -17.31 4.79 14.20
C THR A 2 -17.37 6.24 13.74
N HIS A 3 -16.77 6.52 12.59
CA HIS A 3 -16.94 7.78 11.86
C HIS A 3 -16.99 7.52 10.35
N HIS A 4 -17.54 8.48 9.60
CA HIS A 4 -17.64 8.39 8.14
C HIS A 4 -16.61 9.34 7.51
N ILE A 5 -16.01 8.95 6.39
CA ILE A 5 -15.00 9.77 5.69
C ILE A 5 -15.33 9.85 4.20
N TYR A 6 -15.42 11.07 3.68
CA TYR A 6 -15.49 11.38 2.25
C TYR A 6 -14.57 12.55 1.94
N ASN A 7 -13.28 12.26 1.78
CA ASN A 7 -12.23 13.26 1.74
C ASN A 7 -11.85 13.74 0.34
N LEU A 8 -12.52 13.30 -0.73
CA LEU A 8 -12.27 13.77 -2.11
C LEU A 8 -13.21 14.89 -2.59
N GLY A 9 -14.33 15.11 -1.90
CA GLY A 9 -15.37 16.07 -2.29
C GLY A 9 -16.60 15.42 -2.92
N ALA A 10 -17.40 16.20 -3.66
CA ALA A 10 -18.62 15.72 -4.29
C ALA A 10 -18.33 14.87 -5.53
N GLY A 11 -19.16 13.86 -5.80
CA GLY A 11 -19.08 13.03 -7.01
C GLY A 11 -19.13 13.82 -8.32
N VAL A 12 -19.79 14.98 -8.33
CA VAL A 12 -19.90 15.85 -9.51
C VAL A 12 -18.72 16.81 -9.70
N ASP A 13 -17.73 16.80 -8.79
CA ASP A 13 -16.59 17.72 -8.86
C ASP A 13 -15.66 17.35 -10.03
N PRO A 14 -15.41 18.26 -10.99
CA PRO A 14 -14.55 17.97 -12.13
C PRO A 14 -13.08 17.74 -11.72
N ASN A 15 -12.69 18.11 -10.51
CA ASN A 15 -11.32 17.97 -9.99
C ASN A 15 -11.11 16.70 -9.16
N LEU A 16 -12.03 15.74 -9.16
CA LEU A 16 -11.85 14.50 -8.39
C LEU A 16 -10.55 13.78 -8.73
N MET A 17 -10.27 13.63 -10.02
CA MET A 17 -9.07 12.93 -10.48
C MET A 17 -7.78 13.65 -10.04
N SER A 18 -7.72 14.98 -10.17
CA SER A 18 -6.55 15.74 -9.74
C SER A 18 -6.33 15.68 -8.23
N ARG A 19 -7.41 15.62 -7.44
CA ARG A 19 -7.33 15.43 -5.98
C ARG A 19 -6.85 14.03 -5.58
N ILE A 20 -7.27 13.01 -6.31
CA ILE A 20 -6.79 11.62 -6.07
C ILE A 20 -5.29 11.52 -6.36
N LEU A 21 -4.78 12.23 -7.35
CA LEU A 21 -3.37 12.20 -7.75
C LEU A 21 -2.49 13.24 -7.03
N ASP A 22 -3.05 14.05 -6.13
CA ASP A 22 -2.31 15.05 -5.35
C ASP A 22 -1.94 14.49 -3.96
N PRO A 23 -0.65 14.19 -3.70
CA PRO A 23 -0.22 13.66 -2.41
C PRO A 23 -0.47 14.61 -1.24
N HIS A 24 -0.44 15.93 -1.48
CA HIS A 24 -0.71 16.92 -0.43
C HIS A 24 -2.21 16.96 -0.10
N TYR A 25 -3.07 16.78 -1.10
CA TYR A 25 -4.50 16.65 -0.88
C TYR A 25 -4.85 15.38 -0.09
N LEU A 26 -4.34 14.22 -0.51
CA LEU A 26 -4.56 12.95 0.18
C LEU A 26 -4.08 12.98 1.64
N SER A 27 -2.94 13.64 1.91
CA SER A 27 -2.36 13.72 3.26
C SER A 27 -3.21 14.50 4.26
N LYS A 28 -4.17 15.33 3.83
CA LYS A 28 -5.05 16.10 4.73
C LYS A 28 -5.87 15.22 5.68
N VAL A 29 -6.22 14.00 5.27
CA VAL A 29 -7.02 13.08 6.10
C VAL A 29 -6.30 12.65 7.38
N SER A 30 -4.96 12.74 7.41
CA SER A 30 -4.15 12.41 8.59
C SER A 30 -4.57 13.20 9.82
N ALA A 31 -4.97 14.47 9.66
CA ALA A 31 -5.46 15.30 10.76
C ALA A 31 -6.75 14.74 11.37
N THR A 32 -7.66 14.20 10.54
CA THR A 32 -8.89 13.55 11.01
C THR A 32 -8.58 12.29 11.82
N PHE A 33 -7.69 11.43 11.32
CA PHE A 33 -7.30 10.22 12.03
C PHE A 33 -6.52 10.52 13.32
N ASN A 34 -5.64 11.51 13.31
CA ASN A 34 -4.90 11.94 14.49
C ASN A 34 -5.83 12.49 15.57
N ASN A 35 -6.76 13.39 15.21
CA ASN A 35 -7.73 13.94 16.16
C ASN A 35 -8.62 12.84 16.77
N LEU A 36 -9.07 11.87 15.96
CA LEU A 36 -9.83 10.73 16.48
C LEU A 36 -8.99 9.89 17.46
N THR A 37 -7.71 9.67 17.13
CA THR A 37 -6.78 8.93 18.00
C THR A 37 -6.60 9.64 19.34
N GLU A 38 -6.34 10.94 19.33
CA GLU A 38 -6.20 11.77 20.53
C GLU A 38 -7.50 11.78 21.36
N THR A 39 -8.65 11.88 20.69
CA THR A 39 -9.97 11.84 21.34
C THR A 39 -10.20 10.51 22.06
N ILE A 40 -9.91 9.39 21.39
CA ILE A 40 -10.02 8.05 21.99
C ILE A 40 -9.05 7.91 23.17
N GLN A 41 -7.79 8.29 23.01
CA GLN A 41 -6.80 8.21 24.09
C GLN A 41 -7.22 8.99 25.33
N LYS A 42 -7.82 10.18 25.14
CA LYS A 42 -8.22 11.06 26.23
C LYS A 42 -9.55 10.67 26.88
N HIS A 43 -10.54 10.27 26.08
CA HIS A 43 -11.93 10.17 26.53
C HIS A 43 -12.47 8.74 26.58
N GLY A 44 -11.79 7.78 25.95
CA GLY A 44 -12.24 6.39 25.92
C GLY A 44 -11.15 5.44 25.45
N PRO A 45 -10.03 5.28 26.19
CA PRO A 45 -8.88 4.47 25.75
C PRO A 45 -9.19 2.98 25.57
N TRP A 46 -10.35 2.51 26.03
CA TRP A 46 -10.86 1.16 25.79
C TRP A 46 -11.56 1.00 24.42
N ALA A 47 -11.84 2.09 23.72
CA ALA A 47 -12.51 2.08 22.42
C ALA A 47 -11.52 1.89 21.27
N SER A 48 -12.00 1.30 20.18
CA SER A 48 -11.27 1.24 18.90
C SER A 48 -11.89 2.17 17.86
N ALA A 49 -11.07 2.75 17.00
CA ALA A 49 -11.49 3.57 15.85
C ALA A 49 -11.85 2.69 14.66
N TRP A 50 -13.02 2.94 14.07
CA TRP A 50 -13.53 2.26 12.87
C TRP A 50 -13.95 3.33 11.86
N VAL A 51 -13.49 3.24 10.61
CA VAL A 51 -14.15 3.92 9.49
C VAL A 51 -15.40 3.10 9.18
N GLY A 52 -16.55 3.60 9.62
CA GLY A 52 -17.84 2.92 9.50
C GLY A 52 -18.45 3.03 8.11
N GLU A 53 -18.03 4.01 7.33
CA GLU A 53 -18.45 4.24 5.94
C GLU A 53 -17.44 5.17 5.25
N SER A 54 -17.02 4.83 4.03
CA SER A 54 -16.20 5.70 3.20
C SER A 54 -16.25 5.30 1.72
N GLY A 55 -16.44 6.26 0.83
CA GLY A 55 -16.44 6.07 -0.63
C GLY A 55 -15.57 7.07 -1.38
N GLY A 56 -14.75 7.85 -0.65
CA GLY A 56 -13.85 8.87 -1.20
C GLY A 56 -14.60 10.13 -1.59
N ALA A 57 -15.39 10.06 -2.65
CA ALA A 57 -16.28 11.12 -3.08
C ALA A 57 -17.72 10.86 -2.61
N TYR A 58 -18.33 11.83 -1.92
CA TYR A 58 -19.74 11.74 -1.50
C TYR A 58 -20.68 11.96 -2.69
N ASN A 59 -22.00 11.83 -2.49
CA ASN A 59 -23.00 11.86 -3.57
C ASN A 59 -22.76 10.77 -4.63
N SER A 60 -22.62 9.53 -4.17
CA SER A 60 -22.50 8.32 -5.00
C SER A 60 -21.20 8.21 -5.82
N GLY A 61 -20.15 8.93 -5.47
CA GLY A 61 -18.88 8.87 -6.19
C GLY A 61 -18.91 9.56 -7.55
N GLY A 62 -17.73 9.77 -8.13
CA GLY A 62 -17.60 10.39 -9.45
C GLY A 62 -17.80 9.40 -10.58
N ARG A 63 -18.64 9.74 -11.54
CA ARG A 63 -18.87 8.93 -12.74
C ARG A 63 -17.58 8.89 -13.59
N HIS A 64 -17.18 7.71 -14.05
CA HIS A 64 -15.94 7.51 -14.83
C HIS A 64 -14.67 7.93 -14.06
N VAL A 65 -14.71 7.83 -12.74
CA VAL A 65 -13.61 8.13 -11.82
C VAL A 65 -13.62 7.12 -10.69
N SER A 66 -14.69 7.08 -9.88
CA SER A 66 -14.77 6.25 -8.67
C SER A 66 -14.92 4.74 -8.95
N ASP A 67 -15.31 4.39 -10.17
CA ASP A 67 -15.48 3.04 -10.72
C ASP A 67 -14.26 2.59 -11.56
N THR A 68 -13.19 3.39 -11.60
CA THR A 68 -12.05 3.19 -12.51
C THR A 68 -10.73 3.04 -11.76
N PHE A 69 -9.67 2.66 -12.48
CA PHE A 69 -8.34 2.43 -11.91
C PHE A 69 -7.84 3.60 -11.06
N VAL A 70 -8.13 4.85 -11.46
CA VAL A 70 -7.64 6.02 -10.72
C VAL A 70 -8.15 6.05 -9.28
N ASN A 71 -9.32 5.49 -8.97
CA ASN A 71 -9.81 5.49 -7.59
C ASN A 71 -8.99 4.58 -6.67
N SER A 72 -8.29 3.59 -7.22
CA SER A 72 -7.47 2.65 -6.45
C SER A 72 -6.27 3.32 -5.77
N PHE A 73 -5.77 4.43 -6.31
CA PHE A 73 -4.76 5.26 -5.62
C PHE A 73 -5.29 5.78 -4.28
N TRP A 74 -6.46 6.42 -4.30
CA TRP A 74 -7.09 6.91 -3.07
C TRP A 74 -7.47 5.75 -2.15
N TYR A 75 -8.04 4.67 -2.70
CA TYR A 75 -8.58 3.62 -1.84
C TYR A 75 -7.49 2.88 -1.06
N LEU A 76 -6.42 2.45 -1.74
CA LEU A 76 -5.27 1.82 -1.09
C LEU A 76 -4.54 2.79 -0.15
N ASP A 77 -4.45 4.08 -0.54
CA ASP A 77 -3.92 5.13 0.34
C ASP A 77 -4.72 5.26 1.64
N GLN A 78 -6.05 5.25 1.56
CA GLN A 78 -6.92 5.35 2.74
C GLN A 78 -6.81 4.13 3.65
N LEU A 79 -6.69 2.93 3.09
CA LEU A 79 -6.48 1.71 3.88
C LEU A 79 -5.14 1.80 4.65
N GLY A 80 -4.07 2.20 3.96
CA GLY A 80 -2.76 2.43 4.57
C GLY A 80 -2.78 3.53 5.63
N MET A 81 -3.37 4.68 5.32
CA MET A 81 -3.47 5.82 6.23
C MET A 81 -4.28 5.47 7.48
N ALA A 82 -5.46 4.87 7.33
CA ALA A 82 -6.28 4.46 8.47
C ALA A 82 -5.55 3.46 9.38
N ALA A 83 -4.84 2.49 8.80
CA ALA A 83 -4.07 1.49 9.53
C ALA A 83 -2.93 2.13 10.34
N SER A 84 -2.19 3.08 9.77
CA SER A 84 -1.11 3.82 10.44
C SER A 84 -1.56 4.57 11.70
N TYR A 85 -2.83 4.97 11.75
CA TYR A 85 -3.46 5.61 12.92
C TYR A 85 -4.29 4.64 13.77
N SER A 86 -3.96 3.35 13.75
CA SER A 86 -4.60 2.31 14.58
C SER A 86 -6.11 2.13 14.37
N THR A 87 -6.64 2.57 13.23
CA THR A 87 -8.02 2.24 12.83
C THR A 87 -8.12 0.73 12.59
N LYS A 88 -9.09 0.07 13.22
CA LYS A 88 -9.20 -1.40 13.24
C LYS A 88 -10.08 -1.97 12.13
N VAL A 89 -11.02 -1.18 11.62
CA VAL A 89 -11.98 -1.59 10.57
C VAL A 89 -12.18 -0.44 9.59
N TYR A 90 -12.27 -0.79 8.31
CA TYR A 90 -12.57 0.14 7.24
C TYR A 90 -13.72 -0.41 6.38
N CYS A 91 -14.89 0.21 6.49
CA CYS A 91 -16.08 -0.16 5.74
C CYS A 91 -16.17 0.68 4.46
N ARG A 92 -15.97 0.02 3.32
CA ARG A 92 -16.11 0.63 1.99
C ARG A 92 -17.59 0.80 1.64
N GLN A 93 -17.98 2.04 1.38
CA GLN A 93 -19.20 2.39 0.68
C GLN A 93 -18.88 2.29 -0.83
N THR A 94 -19.37 1.30 -1.58
CA THR A 94 -20.22 0.15 -1.20
C THR A 94 -19.65 -1.14 -1.80
N LEU A 95 -20.20 -2.29 -1.40
CA LEU A 95 -20.07 -3.50 -2.22
C LEU A 95 -20.74 -3.33 -3.58
N ILE A 96 -22.01 -2.91 -3.61
CA ILE A 96 -22.81 -2.66 -4.82
C ILE A 96 -23.57 -1.33 -4.66
N GLY A 97 -23.60 -0.52 -5.72
CA GLY A 97 -24.41 0.69 -5.82
C GLY A 97 -23.61 2.00 -5.71
N GLY A 98 -24.00 3.00 -6.50
CA GLY A 98 -23.20 4.22 -6.70
C GLY A 98 -21.96 3.96 -7.58
N ASN A 99 -21.31 5.03 -8.04
CA ASN A 99 -20.12 4.96 -8.89
C ASN A 99 -18.89 4.47 -8.10
N TYR A 100 -18.90 4.50 -6.76
CA TYR A 100 -17.81 3.96 -5.93
C TYR A 100 -17.98 2.46 -5.60
N GLY A 101 -18.98 1.79 -6.16
CA GLY A 101 -19.27 0.38 -5.85
C GLY A 101 -18.10 -0.52 -6.23
N LEU A 102 -17.76 -1.49 -5.39
CA LEU A 102 -16.74 -2.48 -5.71
C LEU A 102 -17.17 -3.39 -6.87
N LEU A 103 -18.47 -3.62 -7.01
CA LEU A 103 -19.06 -4.32 -8.14
C LEU A 103 -19.93 -3.36 -8.95
N ASP A 104 -19.92 -3.53 -10.27
CA ASP A 104 -20.87 -2.85 -11.14
C ASP A 104 -22.32 -3.20 -10.75
N SER A 105 -23.17 -2.17 -10.71
CA SER A 105 -24.53 -2.31 -10.16
C SER A 105 -25.48 -3.13 -11.02
N THR A 106 -25.16 -3.34 -12.30
CA THR A 106 -26.02 -4.05 -13.25
C THR A 106 -25.47 -5.42 -13.59
N THR A 107 -24.17 -5.50 -13.85
CA THR A 107 -23.48 -6.71 -14.31
C THR A 107 -22.84 -7.51 -13.17
N PHE A 108 -22.67 -6.90 -11.98
CA PHE A 108 -21.93 -7.46 -10.84
C PHE A 108 -20.45 -7.77 -11.13
N ILE A 109 -19.93 -7.30 -12.27
CA ILE A 109 -18.52 -7.43 -12.62
C ILE A 109 -17.70 -6.56 -11.64
N PRO A 110 -16.61 -7.06 -11.05
CA PRO A 110 -15.77 -6.29 -10.16
C PRO A 110 -15.09 -5.09 -10.84
N ASN A 111 -15.21 -3.92 -10.22
CA ASN A 111 -14.43 -2.72 -10.57
C ASN A 111 -12.98 -2.83 -10.04
N PRO A 112 -12.03 -2.00 -10.52
CA PRO A 112 -10.62 -2.06 -10.11
C PRO A 112 -10.39 -2.05 -8.59
N ASP A 113 -11.19 -1.30 -7.84
CA ASP A 113 -11.08 -1.23 -6.39
C ASP A 113 -11.37 -2.56 -5.67
N TYR A 114 -12.16 -3.46 -6.27
CA TYR A 114 -12.39 -4.80 -5.73
C TYR A 114 -11.07 -5.58 -5.68
N TYR A 115 -10.33 -5.61 -6.79
CA TYR A 115 -9.05 -6.31 -6.87
C TYR A 115 -7.99 -5.66 -5.97
N SER A 116 -7.98 -4.32 -5.88
CA SER A 116 -7.15 -3.60 -4.92
C SER A 116 -7.40 -4.04 -3.47
N ALA A 117 -8.67 -4.09 -3.05
CA ALA A 117 -9.05 -4.57 -1.72
C ALA A 117 -8.75 -6.06 -1.52
N LEU A 118 -8.91 -6.87 -2.55
CA LEU A 118 -8.62 -8.31 -2.49
C LEU A 118 -7.12 -8.57 -2.28
N LEU A 119 -6.24 -7.88 -3.01
CA LEU A 119 -4.79 -7.96 -2.79
C LEU A 119 -4.40 -7.44 -1.41
N TRP A 120 -4.94 -6.29 -0.99
CA TRP A 120 -4.76 -5.80 0.37
C TRP A 120 -5.16 -6.87 1.39
N HIS A 121 -6.33 -7.47 1.22
CA HIS A 121 -6.83 -8.53 2.10
C HIS A 121 -5.94 -9.76 2.10
N GLN A 122 -5.43 -10.20 0.94
CA GLN A 122 -4.61 -11.41 0.84
C GLN A 122 -3.19 -11.21 1.38
N LEU A 123 -2.63 -10.01 1.24
CA LEU A 123 -1.20 -9.77 1.48
C LEU A 123 -0.90 -9.01 2.78
N MET A 124 -1.71 -8.00 3.13
CA MET A 124 -1.43 -7.11 4.27
C MET A 124 -1.96 -7.72 5.57
N GLY A 125 -1.06 -8.05 6.50
CA GLY A 125 -1.40 -8.61 7.81
C GLY A 125 -1.85 -7.56 8.83
N LYS A 126 -2.11 -7.99 10.07
CA LYS A 126 -2.63 -7.11 11.14
C LYS A 126 -1.55 -6.25 11.80
N GLY A 127 -0.29 -6.66 11.74
CA GLY A 127 0.82 -5.91 12.31
C GLY A 127 1.21 -4.76 11.39
N VAL A 128 0.88 -3.53 11.77
CA VAL A 128 1.22 -2.32 11.00
C VAL A 128 2.64 -1.89 11.38
N LEU A 129 3.48 -1.59 10.39
CA LEU A 129 4.86 -1.18 10.59
C LEU A 129 5.03 0.30 10.21
N ALA A 130 5.84 1.01 10.98
CA ALA A 130 6.22 2.37 10.64
C ALA A 130 7.16 2.36 9.41
N VAL A 131 6.87 3.22 8.45
CA VAL A 131 7.70 3.44 7.26
C VAL A 131 8.30 4.84 7.35
N SER A 132 9.62 4.93 7.18
CA SER A 132 10.33 6.19 6.99
C SER A 132 10.94 6.19 5.60
N SER A 133 10.79 7.29 4.88
CA SER A 133 11.31 7.45 3.53
C SER A 133 11.74 8.90 3.31
N ASP A 134 12.85 9.06 2.61
CA ASP A 134 13.39 10.31 2.07
C ASP A 134 12.91 10.57 0.62
N ALA A 135 12.02 9.72 0.09
CA ALA A 135 11.48 9.86 -1.25
C ALA A 135 10.52 11.05 -1.39
N SER A 136 10.23 11.40 -2.65
CA SER A 136 9.21 12.39 -3.00
C SER A 136 7.84 12.04 -2.40
N PRO A 137 7.03 13.03 -1.97
CA PRO A 137 5.65 12.79 -1.51
C PRO A 137 4.75 12.06 -2.53
N TYR A 138 5.13 12.09 -3.81
CA TYR A 138 4.45 11.35 -4.88
C TYR A 138 4.67 9.83 -4.81
N LEU A 139 5.65 9.35 -4.04
CA LEU A 139 5.78 7.93 -3.69
C LEU A 139 5.29 7.72 -2.27
N ARG A 140 4.16 7.05 -2.13
CA ARG A 140 3.55 6.75 -0.83
C ARG A 140 3.74 5.28 -0.50
N SER A 141 4.09 4.99 0.74
CA SER A 141 4.55 3.66 1.15
C SER A 141 3.94 3.25 2.49
N TYR A 142 3.41 2.04 2.54
CA TYR A 142 2.83 1.43 3.74
C TYR A 142 3.39 0.03 3.92
N ALA A 143 3.69 -0.38 5.16
CA ALA A 143 4.25 -1.70 5.43
C ALA A 143 3.51 -2.39 6.56
N HIS A 144 3.22 -3.68 6.35
CA HIS A 144 2.59 -4.54 7.33
C HIS A 144 3.39 -5.84 7.44
N CYS A 145 3.30 -6.53 8.57
CA CYS A 145 3.64 -7.95 8.61
C CYS A 145 2.84 -8.69 7.53
N SER A 146 3.46 -9.63 6.83
CA SER A 146 2.78 -10.39 5.80
C SER A 146 1.64 -11.22 6.39
N LYS A 147 0.51 -11.28 5.68
CA LYS A 147 -0.63 -12.08 6.15
C LYS A 147 -0.35 -13.58 5.98
N GLY A 148 -0.55 -14.34 7.06
CA GLY A 148 -0.49 -15.82 7.03
C GLY A 148 0.91 -16.41 6.89
N ARG A 149 1.97 -15.59 6.87
CA ARG A 149 3.37 -16.05 6.74
C ARG A 149 4.33 -15.04 7.36
N ALA A 150 5.54 -15.50 7.67
CA ALA A 150 6.62 -14.65 8.15
C ALA A 150 7.09 -13.66 7.07
N GLY A 151 7.55 -12.49 7.51
CA GLY A 151 8.07 -11.43 6.65
C GLY A 151 7.19 -10.19 6.62
N VAL A 152 7.46 -9.32 5.65
CA VAL A 152 6.83 -8.00 5.52
C VAL A 152 6.24 -7.85 4.13
N THR A 153 5.06 -7.26 4.05
CA THR A 153 4.48 -6.79 2.79
C THR A 153 4.43 -5.27 2.78
N ILE A 154 4.89 -4.70 1.67
CA ILE A 154 4.93 -3.27 1.41
C ILE A 154 3.94 -2.96 0.29
N LEU A 155 3.11 -1.94 0.48
CA LEU A 155 2.34 -1.29 -0.55
C LEU A 155 3.07 -0.01 -0.97
N LEU A 156 3.29 0.15 -2.27
CA LEU A 156 3.88 1.31 -2.91
C LEU A 156 2.85 1.92 -3.87
N ILE A 157 2.69 3.24 -3.80
CA ILE A 157 1.75 4.02 -4.59
C ILE A 157 2.54 5.13 -5.27
N ASN A 158 2.71 5.05 -6.60
CA ASN A 158 3.37 6.10 -7.37
C ASN A 158 2.33 7.01 -8.02
N LEU A 159 2.20 8.22 -7.48
CA LEU A 159 1.32 9.28 -8.00
C LEU A 159 1.99 10.17 -9.04
N SER A 160 3.31 10.04 -9.25
CA SER A 160 4.04 10.81 -10.26
C SER A 160 3.67 10.30 -11.64
N ASN A 161 3.47 11.21 -12.59
CA ASN A 161 3.27 10.91 -14.01
C ASN A 161 4.57 10.96 -14.82
N GLN A 162 5.70 11.28 -14.19
CA GLN A 162 6.99 11.52 -14.86
C GLN A 162 8.14 10.71 -14.27
N THR A 163 7.97 10.12 -13.09
CA THR A 163 9.07 9.56 -12.31
C THR A 163 8.86 8.07 -12.07
N ASP A 164 9.76 7.27 -12.59
CA ASP A 164 10.02 5.93 -12.09
C ASP A 164 10.81 6.04 -10.78
N PHE A 165 10.32 5.38 -9.73
CA PHE A 165 11.09 5.29 -8.47
C PHE A 165 11.86 3.98 -8.41
N GLN A 166 13.10 4.04 -7.95
CA GLN A 166 13.88 2.88 -7.53
C GLN A 166 14.04 2.92 -6.01
N ILE A 167 13.70 1.82 -5.35
CA ILE A 167 13.52 1.74 -3.92
C ILE A 167 14.41 0.62 -3.39
N ASN A 168 15.15 0.97 -2.33
CA ASN A 168 15.89 0.01 -1.51
C ASN A 168 15.23 -0.05 -0.14
N VAL A 169 14.91 -1.26 0.31
CA VAL A 169 14.25 -1.47 1.61
C VAL A 169 15.31 -1.86 2.64
N GLN A 170 15.30 -1.20 3.79
CA GLN A 170 16.22 -1.46 4.89
C GLN A 170 15.46 -1.51 6.22
N ASN A 171 15.91 -2.37 7.14
CA ASN A 171 15.41 -2.37 8.51
C ASN A 171 16.11 -1.26 9.32
N SER A 172 15.31 -0.40 9.96
CA SER A 172 15.81 0.71 10.78
C SER A 172 16.65 0.29 11.99
N MET A 173 16.49 -0.94 12.51
CA MET A 173 17.38 -1.47 13.56
C MET A 173 18.84 -1.61 13.10
N ASN A 174 19.07 -1.84 11.80
CA ASN A 174 20.43 -1.88 11.23
C ASN A 174 21.05 -0.47 11.10
N ILE A 175 20.23 0.58 11.02
CA ILE A 175 20.70 1.97 10.92
C ILE A 175 21.32 2.43 12.26
N TYR A 176 20.67 2.12 13.39
CA TYR A 176 21.18 2.48 14.72
C TYR A 176 22.47 1.75 15.12
N LEU A 177 22.72 0.56 14.57
CA LEU A 177 23.96 -0.19 14.79
C LEU A 177 25.14 0.49 14.07
N HIS A 178 24.95 0.98 12.84
CA HIS A 178 25.98 1.70 12.10
C HIS A 178 26.35 3.06 12.72
N VAL A 179 25.39 3.81 13.26
CA VAL A 179 25.65 5.11 13.92
C VAL A 179 26.46 4.97 15.22
N LYS A 180 26.35 3.84 15.91
CA LYS A 180 27.15 3.56 17.12
C LYS A 180 28.59 3.14 16.82
N GLU A 181 28.89 2.62 15.63
CA GLU A 181 30.25 2.25 15.23
C GLU A 181 31.09 3.47 14.82
N GLU A 182 30.49 4.52 14.25
CA GLU A 182 31.23 5.72 13.81
C GLU A 182 31.82 6.57 14.95
N THR A 183 31.33 6.42 16.19
CA THR A 183 31.79 7.22 17.35
C THR A 183 32.96 6.59 18.12
N LYS A 184 33.44 5.39 17.75
CA LYS A 184 34.55 4.72 18.47
C LYS A 184 35.51 3.96 17.53
N SER A 185 36.39 4.65 16.81
CA SER A 185 37.77 4.16 16.57
C SER A 185 38.60 5.13 15.74
N ARG A 186 39.45 5.89 16.43
CA ARG A 186 40.65 6.51 15.84
C ARG A 186 41.86 5.70 16.30
N LYS A 187 42.08 4.50 15.73
CA LYS A 187 43.40 3.84 15.70
C LYS A 187 43.44 2.72 14.65
N ARG A 188 44.38 2.91 13.72
CA ARG A 188 44.82 2.08 12.58
C ARG A 188 44.93 0.58 12.91
N LEU A 189 44.41 -0.29 12.03
CA LEU A 189 45.14 -1.40 11.39
C LEU A 189 44.29 -1.99 10.24
N LEU A 190 44.93 -2.14 9.08
CA LEU A 190 44.40 -2.70 7.83
C LEU A 190 43.95 -4.15 8.02
N MET A 191 42.68 -4.46 7.75
CA MET A 191 42.23 -5.75 7.25
C MET A 191 40.96 -5.56 6.41
N HIS A 192 41.08 -5.91 5.13
CA HIS A 192 40.06 -6.12 4.10
C HIS A 192 38.71 -5.37 4.19
N SER A 193 38.56 -4.41 3.29
CA SER A 193 37.28 -3.86 2.81
C SER A 193 36.32 -4.98 2.41
N LEU A 194 35.41 -5.35 3.31
CA LEU A 194 34.12 -5.95 3.00
C LEU A 194 33.10 -4.83 3.08
N LYS A 195 32.65 -4.34 1.91
CA LYS A 195 31.46 -3.48 1.79
C LYS A 195 30.27 -4.27 2.34
N LYS A 196 29.96 -4.08 3.61
CA LYS A 196 28.81 -4.71 4.29
C LYS A 196 27.58 -3.84 4.05
N THR A 197 27.10 -3.86 2.81
CA THR A 197 25.72 -3.50 2.50
C THR A 197 24.90 -4.78 2.65
N PHE A 198 23.76 -4.72 3.34
CA PHE A 198 22.84 -5.81 3.65
C PHE A 198 23.31 -6.75 4.77
N SER A 199 22.60 -6.75 5.90
CA SER A 199 22.73 -7.77 6.94
C SER A 199 21.38 -8.46 7.13
N TRP A 200 21.13 -9.42 6.23
CA TRP A 200 20.30 -10.60 6.48
C TRP A 200 21.24 -11.63 7.13
N VAL A 201 21.08 -11.93 8.42
CA VAL A 201 21.77 -13.07 9.03
C VAL A 201 20.80 -13.77 10.00
N GLY A 202 19.76 -14.35 9.40
CA GLY A 202 19.04 -15.47 9.99
C GLY A 202 19.81 -16.76 9.74
N SER A 203 20.25 -17.41 10.81
CA SER A 203 20.94 -18.69 10.79
C SER A 203 20.10 -19.77 10.09
N LYS A 204 20.72 -20.45 9.11
CA LYS A 204 20.17 -21.47 8.18
C LYS A 204 19.49 -20.92 6.91
N ALA A 205 20.24 -20.20 6.08
CA ALA A 205 19.95 -20.15 4.65
C ALA A 205 20.67 -21.32 3.97
N SER A 206 19.90 -22.30 3.51
CA SER A 206 20.29 -23.15 2.39
C SER A 206 20.57 -22.24 1.18
N ASP A 207 21.63 -22.57 0.46
CA ASP A 207 22.30 -21.88 -0.65
C ASP A 207 21.41 -21.68 -1.91
N GLY A 208 20.21 -21.11 -1.74
CA GLY A 208 19.24 -20.84 -2.81
C GLY A 208 19.01 -19.34 -2.98
N THR A 209 18.88 -18.89 -4.23
CA THR A 209 18.45 -17.53 -4.57
C THR A 209 17.12 -17.21 -3.88
N LEU A 210 17.10 -16.18 -3.05
CA LEU A 210 15.91 -15.73 -2.34
C LEU A 210 15.11 -14.80 -3.26
N PHE A 211 13.83 -15.11 -3.44
CA PHE A 211 12.92 -14.32 -4.25
C PHE A 211 11.93 -13.57 -3.38
N ARG A 212 11.62 -12.33 -3.78
CA ARG A 212 10.45 -11.60 -3.31
C ARG A 212 9.33 -11.71 -4.34
N GLU A 213 8.11 -11.54 -3.88
CA GLU A 213 6.92 -11.52 -4.73
C GLU A 213 6.51 -10.08 -5.00
N GLU A 214 6.26 -9.74 -6.26
CA GLU A 214 5.72 -8.44 -6.64
C GLU A 214 4.37 -8.58 -7.37
N TYR A 215 3.45 -7.68 -7.04
CA TYR A 215 2.11 -7.59 -7.63
C TYR A 215 1.94 -6.16 -8.16
N HIS A 216 2.10 -5.97 -9.46
CA HIS A 216 2.11 -4.67 -10.12
C HIS A 216 0.72 -4.41 -10.68
N LEU A 217 0.07 -3.34 -10.24
CA LEU A 217 -1.24 -2.94 -10.74
C LEU A 217 -1.09 -1.71 -11.63
N THR A 218 -1.58 -1.85 -12.84
CA THR A 218 -1.59 -0.79 -13.86
C THR A 218 -2.97 -0.72 -14.53
N PRO A 219 -3.34 0.45 -15.06
CA PRO A 219 -4.54 0.54 -15.88
C PRO A 219 -4.32 -0.14 -17.23
N LYS A 220 -5.38 -0.72 -17.79
CA LYS A 220 -5.36 -1.17 -19.18
C LYS A 220 -5.00 0.00 -20.11
N ASP A 221 -4.08 -0.24 -21.04
CA ASP A 221 -3.62 0.71 -22.06
C ASP A 221 -3.06 2.04 -21.51
N GLY A 222 -2.71 2.10 -20.22
CA GLY A 222 -2.27 3.33 -19.57
C GLY A 222 -3.39 4.31 -19.20
N ASP A 223 -4.66 3.98 -19.46
CA ASP A 223 -5.79 4.86 -19.20
C ASP A 223 -6.24 4.78 -17.73
N LEU A 224 -5.95 5.80 -16.95
CA LEU A 224 -6.37 5.86 -15.54
C LEU A 224 -7.89 5.79 -15.34
N ARG A 225 -8.70 6.07 -16.36
CA ARG A 225 -10.16 5.92 -16.33
C ARG A 225 -10.63 4.55 -16.82
N ALA A 226 -9.72 3.61 -17.09
CA ALA A 226 -10.09 2.25 -17.42
C ALA A 226 -10.76 1.55 -16.23
N GLN A 227 -11.83 0.80 -16.50
CA GLN A 227 -12.44 -0.13 -15.54
C GLN A 227 -11.73 -1.50 -15.51
N ILE A 228 -10.75 -1.71 -16.40
CA ILE A 228 -9.92 -2.92 -16.41
C ILE A 228 -8.56 -2.58 -15.79
N MET A 229 -8.25 -3.29 -14.71
CA MET A 229 -6.95 -3.30 -14.05
C MET A 229 -6.12 -4.49 -14.57
N LEU A 230 -4.82 -4.30 -14.73
CA LEU A 230 -3.88 -5.38 -15.01
C LEU A 230 -3.13 -5.75 -13.73
N LEU A 231 -2.89 -7.03 -13.50
CA LEU A 231 -1.91 -7.55 -12.55
C LEU A 231 -0.72 -8.11 -13.32
N ASN A 232 0.46 -7.53 -13.11
CA ASN A 232 1.69 -7.96 -13.78
C ASN A 232 1.53 -8.01 -15.31
N GLY A 233 0.77 -7.05 -15.88
CA GLY A 233 0.46 -6.96 -17.31
C GLY A 233 -0.72 -7.81 -17.79
N THR A 234 -1.28 -8.68 -16.94
CA THR A 234 -2.43 -9.54 -17.30
C THR A 234 -3.75 -8.92 -16.82
N PRO A 235 -4.78 -8.79 -17.67
CA PRO A 235 -6.08 -8.26 -17.24
C PRO A 235 -6.72 -9.07 -16.12
N LEU A 236 -7.17 -8.39 -15.06
CA LEU A 236 -7.99 -8.96 -14.01
C LEU A 236 -9.46 -8.91 -14.41
N GLN A 237 -9.98 -10.07 -14.80
CA GLN A 237 -11.38 -10.28 -15.18
C GLN A 237 -11.84 -11.62 -14.60
N LEU A 238 -13.15 -11.74 -14.41
CA LEU A 238 -13.73 -13.04 -14.05
C LEU A 238 -13.37 -14.08 -15.10
N THR A 239 -13.19 -15.32 -14.66
CA THR A 239 -13.07 -16.46 -15.57
C THR A 239 -14.39 -16.68 -16.32
N ASP A 240 -14.38 -17.54 -17.34
CA ASP A 240 -15.60 -17.91 -18.08
C ASP A 240 -16.69 -18.51 -17.17
N ASP A 241 -16.28 -19.12 -16.05
CA ASP A 241 -17.17 -19.67 -15.02
C ASP A 241 -17.67 -18.62 -14.01
N GLY A 242 -17.21 -17.38 -14.12
CA GLY A 242 -17.57 -16.28 -13.21
C GLY A 242 -16.72 -16.21 -11.93
N ASP A 243 -15.67 -17.03 -11.81
CA ASP A 243 -14.78 -17.03 -10.66
C ASP A 243 -13.78 -15.87 -10.69
N ILE A 244 -13.31 -15.45 -9.51
CA ILE A 244 -12.21 -14.49 -9.37
C ILE A 244 -10.91 -15.12 -9.92
N PRO A 245 -10.15 -14.42 -10.79
CA PRO A 245 -8.93 -14.97 -11.35
C PRO A 245 -7.84 -15.11 -10.29
N SER A 246 -6.93 -16.06 -10.50
CA SER A 246 -5.75 -16.22 -9.64
C SER A 246 -4.87 -14.95 -9.66
N LEU A 247 -4.56 -14.43 -8.48
CA LEU A 247 -3.72 -13.25 -8.31
C LEU A 247 -2.27 -13.67 -8.12
N ASN A 248 -1.60 -14.06 -9.20
CA ASN A 248 -0.24 -14.61 -9.14
C ASN A 248 0.82 -13.49 -9.11
N PRO A 249 1.84 -13.59 -8.24
CA PRO A 249 2.96 -12.66 -8.24
C PRO A 249 3.92 -12.91 -9.40
N VAL A 250 4.79 -11.94 -9.65
CA VAL A 250 6.09 -12.18 -10.28
C VAL A 250 7.17 -12.35 -9.21
N PHE A 251 8.06 -13.32 -9.41
CA PHE A 251 9.19 -13.56 -8.50
C PHE A 251 10.40 -12.77 -8.98
N VAL A 252 10.96 -11.95 -8.08
CA VAL A 252 12.13 -11.10 -8.37
C VAL A 252 13.22 -11.40 -7.36
N ASP A 253 14.48 -11.44 -7.79
CA ASP A 253 15.61 -11.62 -6.89
C ASP A 253 15.62 -10.53 -5.81
N VAL A 254 15.74 -10.92 -4.54
CA VAL A 254 15.64 -9.99 -3.41
C VAL A 254 16.68 -8.87 -3.45
N ASN A 255 17.84 -9.09 -4.10
CA ASN A 255 18.92 -8.11 -4.21
C ASN A 255 18.73 -7.13 -5.37
N SER A 256 17.80 -7.40 -6.29
CA SER A 256 17.49 -6.45 -7.37
C SER A 256 16.77 -5.23 -6.81
N PRO A 257 17.03 -4.00 -7.28
CA PRO A 257 16.26 -2.82 -6.87
C PRO A 257 14.76 -3.02 -7.11
N ILE A 258 13.92 -2.49 -6.22
CA ILE A 258 12.47 -2.45 -6.46
C ILE A 258 12.17 -1.21 -7.30
N SER A 259 11.73 -1.38 -8.54
CA SER A 259 11.24 -0.27 -9.36
C SER A 259 9.73 -0.07 -9.21
N ILE A 260 9.19 1.12 -9.45
CA ILE A 260 7.75 1.33 -9.62
C ILE A 260 7.51 2.40 -10.67
N ALA A 261 6.71 2.05 -11.68
CA ALA A 261 6.44 2.91 -12.83
C ALA A 261 5.54 4.10 -12.45
N PRO A 262 5.56 5.21 -13.21
CA PRO A 262 4.63 6.33 -13.05
C PRO A 262 3.18 5.85 -12.99
N LEU A 263 2.37 6.52 -12.17
CA LEU A 263 0.92 6.28 -12.07
C LEU A 263 0.58 4.78 -11.96
N SER A 264 1.22 4.09 -11.01
CA SER A 264 1.01 2.67 -10.76
C SER A 264 1.02 2.33 -9.27
N LEU A 265 0.55 1.13 -8.95
CA LEU A 265 0.51 0.60 -7.59
C LEU A 265 1.29 -0.71 -7.56
N LYS A 266 1.95 -1.00 -6.44
CA LYS A 266 2.70 -2.25 -6.29
C LYS A 266 2.61 -2.78 -4.87
N PHE A 267 2.26 -4.06 -4.73
CA PHE A 267 2.52 -4.81 -3.50
C PHE A 267 3.84 -5.59 -3.65
N VAL A 268 4.66 -5.58 -2.61
CA VAL A 268 5.91 -6.32 -2.55
C VAL A 268 5.93 -7.14 -1.27
N ALA A 269 5.87 -8.47 -1.38
CA ALA A 269 6.04 -9.35 -0.23
C ALA A 269 7.50 -9.82 -0.14
N LEU A 270 8.13 -9.51 0.98
CA LEU A 270 9.52 -9.82 1.31
C LEU A 270 9.52 -10.99 2.31
N PRO A 271 9.59 -12.24 1.84
CA PRO A 271 9.64 -13.39 2.73
C PRO A 271 10.93 -13.37 3.55
N ASN A 272 10.83 -13.80 4.80
CA ASN A 272 11.93 -13.84 5.77
C ASN A 272 12.65 -12.50 6.00
N PHE A 273 12.00 -11.36 5.69
CA PHE A 273 12.48 -10.06 6.10
C PHE A 273 12.55 -10.00 7.63
N GLU A 274 13.73 -9.73 8.20
CA GLU A 274 13.91 -9.63 9.64
C GLU A 274 13.12 -8.44 10.19
N ALA A 275 11.94 -8.70 10.71
CA ALA A 275 11.13 -7.76 11.47
C ALA A 275 10.61 -8.50 12.70
N PRO A 276 11.22 -8.32 13.90
CA PRO A 276 10.85 -9.04 15.11
C PRO A 276 9.37 -8.96 15.50
N ALA A 277 8.66 -7.91 15.06
CA ALA A 277 7.23 -7.76 15.27
C ALA A 277 6.35 -8.67 14.36
N CYS A 278 6.97 -9.34 13.38
CA CYS A 278 6.32 -10.12 12.31
C CYS A 278 6.75 -11.59 12.28
N VAL A 279 7.36 -12.07 13.37
CA VAL A 279 7.81 -13.47 13.55
C VAL A 279 6.81 -14.21 14.44
#